data_AF-A0A401YIZ5-F1
#
_entry.id   AF-A0A401YIZ5-F1
#
_cell.length_a   1.000
_cell.length_b   1.000
_cell.length_c   1.000
_cell.angle_alpha   90.00
_cell.angle_beta   90.00
_cell.angle_gamma   90.00
#
_symmetry.space_group_name_H-M   'P 1'
#
loop_
_entity.id
_entity.type
_entity.pdbx_description
1 polymer ?
#
loop_
_entity_poly.entity_id
_entity_poly.type
_entity_poly.pdbx_seq_one_letter_code
_entity_poly.pdbx_strand_id
1 'polypeptide(L)'
;MLADLLNRHDYERHVRAARLSYRRRRALLVRRFGAERTASGPEFRGVAAGLHVLMTLPPGGPDEDLVLARAAACGMALRGVRELWHGPAPEEGVLVGFAASPGHAWPGTLDALAEVLRAP
;
A
#
# COMPACT_ATOMS: atom_id res chain seq x y z
N MET A 1 29.63 -19.22 -5.84
CA MET A 1 28.61 -19.27 -6.92
C MET A 1 27.24 -18.91 -6.33
N LEU A 2 26.22 -18.49 -7.09
CA LEU A 2 24.87 -18.18 -6.55
C LEU A 2 24.28 -19.33 -5.69
N ALA A 3 24.75 -20.56 -5.94
CA ALA A 3 24.44 -21.76 -5.16
C ALA A 3 24.95 -21.74 -3.70
N ASP A 4 26.07 -21.08 -3.39
CA ASP A 4 26.58 -20.99 -1.99
C ASP A 4 25.80 -19.99 -1.13
N LEU A 5 25.11 -19.04 -1.77
CA LEU A 5 24.23 -18.08 -1.11
C LEU A 5 22.87 -18.70 -0.71
N LEU A 6 22.42 -19.72 -1.45
CA LEU A 6 21.18 -20.46 -1.16
C LEU A 6 21.33 -21.46 0.00
N ASN A 7 22.55 -21.93 0.27
CA ASN A 7 22.83 -22.92 1.33
C ASN A 7 22.93 -22.36 2.75
N ARG A 8 22.78 -21.04 2.93
CA ARG A 8 22.90 -20.41 4.25
C ARG A 8 21.53 -20.27 4.88
N HIS A 9 21.35 -20.88 6.06
CA HIS A 9 20.25 -20.61 7.00
C HIS A 9 19.98 -19.11 7.21
N ASP A 10 20.97 -18.25 6.94
CA ASP A 10 20.85 -16.79 6.96
C ASP A 10 19.89 -16.24 5.89
N TYR A 11 19.84 -16.81 4.69
CA TYR A 11 18.93 -16.38 3.63
C TYR A 11 17.48 -16.73 3.97
N GLU A 12 17.21 -17.95 4.42
CA GLU A 12 15.88 -18.33 4.89
C GLU A 12 15.43 -17.50 6.10
N ARG A 13 16.35 -17.25 7.05
CA ARG A 13 16.08 -16.37 8.20
C ARG A 13 15.75 -14.95 7.74
N HIS A 14 16.52 -14.41 6.78
CA HIS A 14 16.29 -13.09 6.22
C HIS A 14 14.93 -13.01 5.51
N VAL A 15 14.61 -13.99 4.65
CA VAL A 15 13.30 -14.07 3.97
C VAL A 15 12.16 -14.18 4.97
N ARG A 16 12.32 -15.00 6.03
CA ARG A 16 11.31 -15.16 7.08
C ARG A 16 11.10 -13.85 7.86
N ALA A 17 12.18 -13.17 8.22
CA ALA A 17 12.14 -11.86 8.90
C ALA A 17 11.47 -10.79 8.01
N ALA A 18 11.83 -10.73 6.72
CA ALA A 18 11.23 -9.83 5.76
C ALA A 18 9.72 -10.09 5.60
N ARG A 19 9.31 -11.35 5.43
CA ARG A 19 7.89 -11.74 5.35
C ARG A 19 7.11 -11.33 6.59
N LEU A 20 7.67 -11.49 7.79
CA LEU A 20 7.02 -11.06 9.03
C LEU A 20 6.87 -9.55 9.10
N SER A 21 7.92 -8.79 8.74
CA SER A 21 7.88 -7.33 8.69
C SER A 21 6.77 -6.83 7.75
N TYR A 22 6.71 -7.38 6.54
CA TYR A 22 5.70 -7.04 5.54
C TYR A 22 4.28 -7.40 5.97
N ARG A 23 4.08 -8.56 6.62
CA ARG A 23 2.78 -8.93 7.21
C ARG A 23 2.34 -7.92 8.27
N ARG A 24 3.24 -7.49 9.16
CA ARG A 24 2.93 -6.49 10.19
C ARG A 24 2.56 -5.14 9.59
N ARG A 25 3.30 -4.68 8.58
CA ARG A 25 3.01 -3.41 7.88
C ARG A 25 1.65 -3.44 7.19
N ARG A 26 1.34 -4.53 6.47
CA ARG A 26 0.02 -4.74 5.86
C ARG A 26 -1.10 -4.76 6.91
N ALA A 27 -0.91 -5.48 8.02
CA ALA A 27 -1.90 -5.51 9.09
C ALA A 27 -2.16 -4.11 9.67
N LEU A 28 -1.11 -3.29 9.82
CA LEU A 28 -1.26 -1.91 10.30
C LEU A 28 -2.04 -1.03 9.32
N LEU A 29 -1.72 -1.11 8.02
CA LEU A 29 -2.44 -0.43 6.95
C LEU A 29 -3.93 -0.80 6.97
N VAL A 30 -4.23 -2.10 6.90
CA VAL A 30 -5.61 -2.61 6.89
C VAL A 30 -6.35 -2.23 8.17
N ARG A 31 -5.70 -2.25 9.34
CA ARG A 31 -6.33 -1.82 10.58
C ARG A 31 -6.64 -0.33 10.60
N ARG A 32 -5.69 0.50 10.12
CA ARG A 32 -5.80 1.97 10.17
C ARG A 32 -6.94 2.50 9.30
N PHE A 33 -7.15 1.88 8.15
CA PHE A 33 -8.10 2.33 7.13
C PHE A 33 -9.32 1.41 6.99
N GLY A 34 -9.22 0.15 7.40
CA GLY A 34 -10.32 -0.82 7.35
C GLY A 34 -11.29 -0.73 8.54
N ALA A 35 -10.94 0.04 9.58
CA ALA A 35 -11.85 0.36 10.69
C ALA A 35 -12.85 1.49 10.33
N GLU A 36 -12.51 2.33 9.35
CA GLU A 36 -13.39 3.38 8.80
C GLU A 36 -14.36 2.81 7.75
N ARG A 37 -14.90 1.61 8.02
CA ARG A 37 -15.97 0.98 7.23
C ARG A 37 -17.30 1.70 7.45
N THR A 38 -17.41 2.93 6.98
CA THR A 38 -18.69 3.42 6.48
C THR A 38 -18.99 2.68 5.17
N ALA A 39 -20.27 2.58 4.78
CA ALA A 39 -20.69 1.97 3.52
C ALA A 39 -20.10 2.66 2.26
N SER A 40 -19.29 3.71 2.46
CA SER A 40 -18.66 4.56 1.45
C SER A 40 -17.19 4.82 1.80
N GLY A 41 -16.51 3.91 2.51
CA GLY A 41 -15.07 4.00 2.81
C GLY A 41 -14.20 3.28 1.77
N PRO A 42 -12.87 3.50 1.77
CA PRO A 42 -11.96 2.85 0.82
C PRO A 42 -11.93 1.32 0.99
N GLU A 43 -12.10 0.56 -0.09
CA GLU A 43 -12.00 -0.91 -0.04
C GLU A 43 -10.57 -1.38 -0.31
N PHE A 44 -10.13 -2.38 0.46
CA PHE A 44 -8.86 -3.03 0.21
C PHE A 44 -9.02 -4.25 -0.67
N ARG A 45 -8.52 -4.18 -1.90
CA ARG A 45 -8.50 -5.29 -2.85
C ARG A 45 -7.09 -5.88 -2.99
N GLY A 46 -7.04 -7.20 -3.19
CA GLY A 46 -5.81 -7.95 -3.43
C GLY A 46 -5.59 -9.09 -2.44
N VAL A 47 -5.13 -10.22 -3.00
CA VAL A 47 -4.65 -11.38 -2.24
C VAL A 47 -3.44 -10.93 -1.39
N ALA A 48 -3.24 -11.55 -0.22
CA ALA A 48 -2.04 -11.35 0.60
C ALA A 48 -0.77 -11.97 -0.04
N ALA A 49 -0.56 -11.69 -1.33
CA ALA A 49 0.58 -12.08 -2.13
C ALA A 49 1.26 -10.79 -2.62
N GLY A 50 2.48 -10.54 -2.16
CA GLY A 50 3.30 -9.41 -2.59
C GLY A 50 3.48 -8.30 -1.55
N LEU A 51 3.92 -7.14 -2.04
CA LEU A 51 4.38 -5.98 -1.26
C LEU A 51 3.50 -4.73 -1.48
N HIS A 52 2.31 -4.94 -2.06
CA HIS A 52 1.36 -3.90 -2.42
C HIS A 52 -0.04 -4.29 -1.99
N VAL A 53 -0.88 -3.30 -1.75
CA VAL A 53 -2.31 -3.44 -1.51
C VAL A 53 -3.02 -2.41 -2.37
N LEU A 54 -4.09 -2.84 -3.04
CA LEU A 54 -4.96 -1.92 -3.76
C LEU A 54 -5.96 -1.32 -2.78
N MET A 55 -6.07 0.01 -2.78
CA MET A 55 -7.05 0.76 -2.03
C MET A 55 -7.96 1.46 -3.04
N THR A 56 -9.24 1.11 -3.08
CA THR A 56 -10.23 1.82 -3.90
C THR A 56 -10.62 3.12 -3.21
N LEU A 57 -10.90 4.15 -3.99
CA LEU A 57 -11.38 5.43 -3.47
C LEU A 57 -12.91 5.40 -3.42
N PRO A 58 -13.53 6.07 -2.43
CA PRO A 58 -14.98 6.05 -2.29
C PRO A 58 -15.67 6.84 -3.41
N PRO A 59 -16.89 6.45 -3.83
CA PRO A 59 -17.66 7.21 -4.81
C PRO A 59 -17.93 8.63 -4.31
N GLY A 60 -17.58 9.65 -5.10
CA GLY A 60 -17.68 11.06 -4.71
C GLY A 60 -16.54 11.56 -3.80
N GLY A 61 -15.50 10.77 -3.62
CA GLY A 61 -14.23 11.17 -3.02
C GLY A 61 -13.28 11.87 -4.02
N PRO A 62 -12.01 12.09 -3.63
CA PRO A 62 -11.03 12.73 -4.49
C PRO A 62 -10.71 11.86 -5.71
N ASP A 63 -10.39 12.51 -6.83
CA ASP A 63 -9.96 11.83 -8.04
C ASP A 63 -8.56 11.20 -7.88
N GLU A 64 -8.27 10.14 -8.63
CA GLU A 64 -7.00 9.42 -8.59
C GLU A 64 -5.81 10.36 -8.87
N ASP A 65 -5.91 11.24 -9.86
CA ASP A 65 -4.84 12.18 -10.21
C ASP A 65 -4.53 13.17 -9.07
N LEU A 66 -5.57 13.63 -8.35
CA LEU A 66 -5.43 14.49 -7.19
C LEU A 66 -4.72 13.76 -6.04
N VAL A 67 -5.10 12.51 -5.79
CA VAL A 67 -4.47 11.67 -4.75
C VAL A 67 -2.99 11.42 -5.08
N LEU A 68 -2.66 11.12 -6.34
CA LEU A 68 -1.28 10.91 -6.78
C LEU A 68 -0.43 12.18 -6.65
N ALA A 69 -0.96 13.34 -7.07
CA ALA A 69 -0.26 14.62 -6.95
C ALA A 69 0.04 14.97 -5.48
N ARG A 70 -0.94 14.77 -4.59
CA ARG A 70 -0.79 15.03 -3.15
C ARG A 70 0.17 14.06 -2.49
N ALA A 71 0.12 12.78 -2.85
CA ALA A 71 1.08 11.79 -2.38
C ALA A 71 2.52 12.16 -2.77
N ALA A 72 2.73 12.59 -4.02
CA ALA A 72 4.03 13.05 -4.49
C ALA A 72 4.54 14.27 -3.69
N ALA A 73 3.66 15.23 -3.36
CA ALA A 73 3.99 16.37 -2.51
C ALA A 73 4.40 15.97 -1.08
N CYS A 74 3.88 14.85 -0.57
CA CYS A 74 4.28 14.24 0.70
C CYS A 74 5.49 13.29 0.59
N GLY A 75 6.14 13.20 -0.57
CA GLY A 75 7.27 12.30 -0.81
C GLY A 75 6.88 10.81 -0.89
N MET A 76 5.60 10.50 -1.13
CA MET A 76 5.09 9.15 -1.29
C MET A 76 4.92 8.81 -2.77
N ALA A 77 5.51 7.69 -3.19
CA ALA A 77 5.27 7.12 -4.51
C ALA A 77 4.08 6.17 -4.45
N LEU A 78 2.95 6.59 -5.00
CA LEU A 78 1.76 5.77 -5.24
C LEU A 78 1.62 5.50 -6.75
N ARG A 79 0.86 4.46 -7.10
CA ARG A 79 0.44 4.21 -8.48
C ARG A 79 -1.07 4.22 -8.58
N GLY A 80 -1.59 4.83 -9.65
CA GLY A 80 -3.01 4.82 -9.96
C GLY A 80 -3.51 3.43 -10.35
N VAL A 81 -4.78 3.16 -10.09
CA VAL A 81 -5.46 1.97 -10.57
C VAL A 81 -5.58 1.99 -12.08
N ARG A 82 -5.83 3.15 -12.71
CA ARG A 82 -6.02 3.25 -14.17
C ARG A 82 -4.84 2.68 -14.96
N GLU A 83 -3.61 2.85 -14.48
CA GLU A 83 -2.39 2.28 -15.10
C GLU A 83 -2.30 0.75 -15.02
N LEU A 84 -3.09 0.12 -14.14
CA LEU A 84 -3.07 -1.33 -13.91
C LEU A 84 -4.13 -2.07 -14.74
N TRP A 85 -5.01 -1.35 -15.45
CA TRP A 85 -6.04 -1.93 -16.31
C TRP A 85 -5.70 -1.74 -17.79
N HIS A 86 -5.98 -2.75 -18.60
CA HIS A 86 -5.85 -2.67 -20.06
C HIS A 86 -7.03 -1.96 -20.76
N GLY A 87 -7.97 -1.40 -20.00
CA GLY A 87 -9.17 -0.70 -20.46
C GLY A 87 -9.67 0.28 -19.39
N PRO A 88 -10.90 0.83 -19.50
CA PRO A 88 -11.42 1.74 -18.48
C PRO A 88 -11.45 1.04 -17.12
N ALA A 89 -10.82 1.67 -16.12
CA ALA A 89 -10.88 1.16 -14.76
C ALA A 89 -12.33 1.26 -14.25
N PRO A 90 -12.84 0.22 -13.57
CA PRO A 90 -14.21 0.23 -13.06
C PRO A 90 -14.40 1.19 -11.88
N GLU A 91 -13.31 1.53 -11.18
CA GLU A 91 -13.29 2.33 -9.95
C GLU A 91 -11.96 3.11 -9.89
N GLU A 92 -11.99 4.29 -9.25
CA GLU A 92 -10.78 5.04 -8.90
C GLU A 92 -10.05 4.38 -7.73
N GLY A 93 -8.72 4.42 -7.71
CA GLY A 93 -7.98 3.81 -6.62
C GLY A 93 -6.48 4.03 -6.70
N VAL A 94 -5.79 3.62 -5.64
CA VAL A 94 -4.33 3.68 -5.57
C VAL A 94 -3.74 2.37 -5.08
N LEU A 95 -2.63 1.98 -5.71
CA LEU A 95 -1.80 0.87 -5.27
C LEU A 95 -0.77 1.38 -4.27
N VAL A 96 -0.89 0.93 -3.03
CA VAL A 96 -0.01 1.33 -1.93
C VAL A 96 1.06 0.26 -1.72
N GLY A 97 2.32 0.62 -1.95
CA GLY A 97 3.47 -0.22 -1.63
C GLY A 97 3.92 -0.05 -0.18
N PHE A 98 4.17 -1.15 0.53
CA PHE A 98 4.60 -1.13 1.94
C PHE A 98 6.01 -1.73 2.18
N ALA A 99 6.73 -2.06 1.11
CA ALA A 99 8.10 -2.57 1.20
C ALA A 99 9.15 -1.47 1.42
N ALA A 100 9.01 -0.35 0.70
CA ALA A 100 10.04 0.70 0.63
C ALA A 100 10.23 1.50 1.94
N SER A 101 9.18 1.64 2.75
CA SER A 101 9.26 2.46 3.96
C SER A 101 9.94 1.70 5.12
N PRO A 102 10.94 2.29 5.81
CA PRO A 102 11.52 1.73 7.02
C PRO A 102 10.45 1.47 8.09
N GLY A 103 10.59 0.40 8.89
CA GLY A 103 9.55 0.00 9.84
C GLY A 103 9.15 1.09 10.85
N HIS A 104 10.11 1.93 11.26
CA HIS A 104 9.89 3.03 12.21
C HIS A 104 9.15 4.23 11.59
N ALA A 105 9.26 4.43 10.27
CA ALA A 105 8.60 5.52 9.55
C ALA A 105 7.18 5.14 9.08
N TRP A 106 6.83 3.86 9.16
CA TRP A 106 5.56 3.34 8.64
C TRP A 106 4.32 3.98 9.27
N PRO A 107 4.21 4.17 10.61
CA PRO A 107 3.06 4.86 11.20
C PRO A 107 2.87 6.28 10.64
N GLY A 108 3.94 7.08 10.59
CA GLY A 108 3.89 8.44 10.02
C GLY A 108 3.56 8.45 8.52
N THR A 109 4.00 7.42 7.77
CA THR A 109 3.58 7.24 6.37
C THR A 109 2.07 7.02 6.26
N LEU A 110 1.47 6.25 7.17
CA LEU A 110 0.03 6.02 7.19
C LEU A 110 -0.76 7.28 7.56
N ASP A 111 -0.22 8.11 8.45
CA ASP A 111 -0.85 9.39 8.80
C ASP A 111 -0.81 10.36 7.61
N ALA A 112 0.33 10.47 6.93
CA ALA A 112 0.43 11.25 5.69
C ALA A 112 -0.53 10.75 4.60
N LEU A 113 -0.67 9.42 4.46
CA LEU A 113 -1.63 8.82 3.54
C LEU A 113 -3.08 9.18 3.92
N ALA A 114 -3.41 9.15 5.22
CA ALA A 114 -4.74 9.55 5.67
C ALA A 114 -5.05 11.02 5.39
N GLU A 115 -4.06 11.92 5.50
CA GLU A 115 -4.22 13.33 5.10
C GLU A 115 -4.47 13.48 3.60
N VAL A 116 -3.68 12.77 2.77
CA VAL A 116 -3.82 12.75 1.31
C VAL A 116 -5.23 12.32 0.88
N LEU A 117 -5.84 11.38 1.59
CA LEU A 117 -7.18 10.86 1.28
C LEU A 117 -8.33 11.71 1.83
N ARG A 118 -8.10 12.52 2.87
CA ARG A 118 -9.16 13.28 3.56
C ARG A 118 -9.52 14.62 2.93
N ALA A 119 -8.58 15.30 2.28
CA ALA A 119 -8.88 16.67 1.83
C ALA A 119 -9.79 16.66 0.59
N PRO A 120 -10.71 17.64 0.52
CA PRO A 120 -11.91 17.63 -0.31
C PRO A 120 -11.64 17.73 -1.80
#